data_AF-A0A9E3IM49-F1
#
_entry.id   AF-A0A9E3IM49-F1
#
_cell.length_a   1.000
_cell.length_b   1.000
_cell.length_c   1.000
_cell.angle_alpha   90.00
_cell.angle_beta   90.00
_cell.angle_gamma   90.00
#
_symmetry.space_group_name_H-M   'P 1'
#
loop_
_entity.id
_entity.type
_entity.pdbx_description
1 polymer ?
#
loop_
_entity_poly.entity_id
_entity_poly.type
_entity_poly.pdbx_seq_one_letter_code
_entity_poly.pdbx_strand_id
1 'polypeptide(L)'
;MTTVTLRAAERAQWPVIENLLQFYNYELSAWYPIPFDDDGRFRVASKADYLGRPGTEAWLILAGGALAGFAVVDDELVDTHDDLNLGYFFVARRFRGRGVGAAAFSGLLARYPGRWELYYLARNESAAAFWPKAFARAGLARVDVSDEHLFGEDCVMNRFDAPVPRADG
;
A
#
# COMPACT_ATOMS: atom_id res chain seq x y z
N MET A 1 -18.21 14.28 -4.50
CA MET A 1 -17.03 13.48 -4.06
C MET A 1 -16.61 12.58 -5.22
N THR A 2 -15.31 12.43 -5.49
CA THR A 2 -14.85 11.51 -6.54
C THR A 2 -15.01 10.08 -6.07
N THR A 3 -15.74 9.25 -6.81
CA THR A 3 -15.87 7.81 -6.53
C THR A 3 -14.52 7.12 -6.64
N VAL A 4 -14.15 6.35 -5.62
CA VAL A 4 -12.91 5.56 -5.60
C VAL A 4 -13.28 4.09 -5.74
N THR A 5 -12.65 3.39 -6.68
CA THR A 5 -12.84 1.95 -6.87
C THR A 5 -11.51 1.21 -6.88
N LEU A 6 -11.53 -0.01 -6.36
CA LEU A 6 -10.42 -0.95 -6.42
C LEU A 6 -10.74 -1.98 -7.49
N ARG A 7 -9.85 -2.13 -8.46
CA ARG A 7 -9.93 -3.15 -9.50
C ARG A 7 -8.76 -4.12 -9.32
N ALA A 8 -9.07 -5.42 -9.17
CA ALA A 8 -8.04 -6.44 -9.08
C ALA A 8 -7.12 -6.36 -10.31
N ALA A 9 -5.81 -6.48 -10.07
CA ALA A 9 -4.79 -6.46 -11.11
C ALA A 9 -4.43 -7.90 -11.46
N GLU A 10 -5.04 -8.42 -12.53
CA GLU A 10 -4.68 -9.71 -13.09
C GLU A 10 -3.33 -9.63 -13.79
N ARG A 11 -2.82 -10.78 -14.25
CA ARG A 11 -1.52 -10.89 -14.94
C ARG A 11 -1.34 -9.88 -16.07
N ALA A 12 -2.41 -9.56 -16.80
CA ALA A 12 -2.39 -8.58 -17.88
C ALA A 12 -2.15 -7.13 -17.39
N GLN A 13 -2.46 -6.81 -16.13
CA GLN A 13 -2.25 -5.50 -15.54
C GLN A 13 -0.97 -5.37 -14.71
N TRP A 14 -0.22 -6.44 -14.47
CA TRP A 14 1.06 -6.36 -13.74
C TRP A 14 2.06 -5.35 -14.36
N PRO A 15 2.21 -5.24 -15.69
CA PRO A 15 3.06 -4.20 -16.29
C PRO A 15 2.60 -2.77 -15.94
N VAL A 16 1.32 -2.55 -15.65
CA VAL A 16 0.82 -1.24 -15.19
C VAL A 16 1.35 -0.91 -13.80
N ILE A 17 1.37 -1.90 -12.90
CA ILE A 17 1.94 -1.75 -11.55
C ILE A 17 3.44 -1.47 -11.63
N GLU A 18 4.17 -2.21 -12.46
CA GLU A 18 5.61 -2.01 -12.67
C GLU A 18 5.93 -0.62 -13.22
N ASN A 19 5.09 -0.08 -14.10
CA ASN A 19 5.21 1.29 -14.56
C ASN A 19 4.90 2.31 -13.45
N LEU A 20 3.91 2.05 -12.59
CA LEU A 20 3.63 2.91 -11.44
C LEU A 20 4.72 2.83 -10.37
N LEU A 21 5.43 1.71 -10.25
CA LEU A 21 6.58 1.54 -9.35
C LEU A 21 7.72 2.52 -9.66
N GLN A 22 7.84 3.01 -10.90
CA GLN A 22 8.78 4.08 -11.22
C GLN A 22 8.50 5.35 -10.41
N PHE A 23 7.23 5.73 -10.26
CA PHE A 23 6.83 6.91 -9.48
C PHE A 23 6.85 6.64 -7.98
N TYR A 24 6.54 5.42 -7.56
CA TYR A 24 6.73 4.99 -6.18
C TYR A 24 8.20 5.11 -5.77
N ASN A 25 9.12 4.58 -6.59
CA ASN A 25 10.56 4.68 -6.34
C ASN A 25 11.07 6.11 -6.43
N TYR A 26 10.53 6.93 -7.33
CA TYR A 26 10.86 8.37 -7.40
C TYR A 26 10.54 9.10 -6.10
N GLU A 27 9.44 8.76 -5.44
CA GLU A 27 9.11 9.36 -4.16
C GLU A 27 9.92 8.74 -3.03
N LEU A 28 10.06 7.41 -3.02
CA LEU A 28 10.87 6.70 -2.04
C LEU A 28 12.34 7.17 -2.08
N SER A 29 12.84 7.58 -3.24
CA SER A 29 14.21 8.03 -3.42
C SER A 29 14.54 9.32 -2.68
N ALA A 30 13.54 10.06 -2.20
CA ALA A 30 13.74 11.19 -1.29
C ALA A 30 14.33 10.75 0.07
N TRP A 31 14.15 9.49 0.43
CA TRP A 31 14.57 8.92 1.71
C TRP A 31 15.52 7.74 1.54
N TYR A 32 15.38 6.95 0.48
CA TYR A 32 16.22 5.78 0.23
C TYR A 32 17.13 6.04 -0.98
N PRO A 33 18.44 5.72 -0.95
CA PRO A 33 19.34 6.03 -2.06
C PRO A 33 19.13 5.07 -3.25
N ILE A 34 18.04 5.24 -3.99
CA ILE A 34 17.73 4.49 -5.21
C ILE A 34 18.30 5.25 -6.40
N PRO A 35 19.30 4.73 -7.13
CA PRO A 35 19.82 5.38 -8.33
C PRO A 35 18.91 5.13 -9.55
N PHE A 36 18.97 6.04 -10.51
CA PHE A 36 18.52 5.76 -11.87
C PHE A 36 19.51 4.84 -12.59
N ASP A 37 19.00 4.09 -13.56
CA ASP A 37 19.81 3.45 -14.59
C ASP A 37 20.12 4.42 -15.75
N ASP A 38 21.00 3.98 -16.64
CA ASP A 38 21.48 4.78 -17.78
C ASP A 38 20.35 5.19 -18.76
N ASP A 39 19.21 4.50 -18.74
CA ASP A 39 18.03 4.82 -19.54
C ASP A 39 17.07 5.82 -18.86
N GLY A 40 17.43 6.32 -17.68
CA GLY A 40 16.66 7.28 -16.90
C GLY A 40 15.50 6.68 -16.11
N ARG A 41 15.38 5.35 -16.04
CA ARG A 41 14.39 4.65 -15.21
C ARG A 41 15.02 4.16 -13.91
N PHE A 42 14.21 3.94 -12.89
CA PHE A 42 14.65 3.13 -11.75
C PHE A 42 14.69 1.66 -12.15
N ARG A 43 15.69 0.93 -11.66
CA ARG A 43 15.73 -0.53 -11.81
C ARG A 43 14.58 -1.16 -11.02
N VAL A 44 13.48 -1.44 -11.70
CA VAL A 44 12.35 -2.21 -11.16
C VAL A 44 12.44 -3.60 -11.76
N ALA A 45 12.90 -4.57 -10.96
CA ALA A 45 12.85 -5.96 -11.35
C ALA A 45 11.39 -6.37 -11.61
N SER A 46 11.19 -7.30 -12.54
CA SER A 46 9.88 -7.92 -12.79
C SER A 46 9.27 -8.34 -11.46
N LYS A 47 8.03 -7.92 -11.23
CA LYS A 47 7.26 -8.31 -10.05
C LYS A 47 6.39 -9.54 -10.31
N ALA A 48 6.47 -10.14 -11.49
CA ALA A 48 5.60 -11.25 -11.90
C ALA A 48 5.64 -12.45 -10.93
N ASP A 49 6.82 -12.82 -10.42
CA ASP A 49 6.94 -13.94 -9.47
C ASP A 49 6.30 -13.62 -8.12
N TYR A 50 6.48 -12.38 -7.64
CA TYR A 50 5.88 -11.91 -6.40
C TYR A 50 4.35 -11.74 -6.53
N LEU A 51 3.89 -11.06 -7.58
CA LEU A 51 2.46 -10.85 -7.86
C LEU A 51 1.70 -12.14 -8.23
N GLY A 52 2.43 -13.20 -8.60
CA GLY A 52 1.87 -14.51 -8.92
C GLY A 52 1.76 -15.45 -7.73
N ARG A 53 2.19 -15.06 -6.53
CA ARG A 53 2.11 -15.93 -5.34
C ARG A 53 0.66 -16.05 -4.85
N PRO A 54 0.24 -17.23 -4.34
CA PRO A 54 -1.13 -17.44 -3.89
C PRO A 54 -1.61 -16.49 -2.78
N GLY A 55 -0.70 -16.02 -1.92
CA GLY A 55 -1.01 -15.08 -0.84
C GLY A 55 -0.90 -13.61 -1.22
N THR A 56 -0.63 -13.27 -2.49
CA THR A 56 -0.40 -11.90 -2.94
C THR A 56 -1.52 -11.43 -3.86
N GLU A 57 -2.19 -10.35 -3.48
CA GLU A 57 -3.28 -9.73 -4.23
C GLU A 57 -3.00 -8.26 -4.54
N ALA A 58 -2.98 -7.93 -5.83
CA ALA A 58 -2.70 -6.58 -6.29
C ALA A 58 -3.95 -5.86 -6.82
N TRP A 59 -4.00 -4.55 -6.59
CA TRP A 59 -5.15 -3.72 -6.89
C TRP A 59 -4.74 -2.44 -7.59
N LEU A 60 -5.44 -2.08 -8.66
CA LEU A 60 -5.41 -0.75 -9.25
C LEU A 60 -6.42 0.14 -8.54
N ILE A 61 -5.96 1.31 -8.09
CA ILE A 61 -6.80 2.34 -7.48
C ILE A 61 -7.29 3.26 -8.59
N LEU A 62 -8.61 3.39 -8.75
CA LEU A 62 -9.23 4.29 -9.71
C LEU A 62 -9.99 5.41 -8.97
N ALA A 63 -9.87 6.65 -9.45
CA ALA A 63 -10.60 7.80 -8.94
C ALA A 63 -11.40 8.45 -10.07
N GLY A 64 -12.73 8.33 -10.03
CA GLY A 64 -13.61 8.78 -11.12
C GLY A 64 -13.32 8.06 -12.43
N GLY A 65 -12.94 6.78 -12.35
CA GLY A 65 -12.55 5.95 -13.50
C GLY A 65 -11.11 6.15 -13.99
N ALA A 66 -10.39 7.18 -13.54
CA ALA A 66 -9.00 7.40 -13.91
C ALA A 66 -8.03 6.61 -13.02
N LEU A 67 -6.95 6.08 -13.60
CA LEU A 67 -5.89 5.41 -12.85
C LEU A 67 -5.22 6.38 -11.88
N ALA A 68 -5.33 6.09 -10.59
CA ALA A 68 -4.88 6.95 -9.51
C ALA A 68 -3.70 6.35 -8.73
N GLY A 69 -3.47 5.04 -8.82
CA GLY A 69 -2.40 4.37 -8.10
C GLY A 69 -2.59 2.87 -8.06
N PHE A 70 -1.92 2.22 -7.10
CA PHE A 70 -2.01 0.79 -6.86
C PHE A 70 -1.81 0.47 -5.37
N ALA A 71 -2.22 -0.74 -4.99
CA ALA A 71 -1.92 -1.34 -3.71
C ALA A 71 -1.63 -2.83 -3.90
N VAL A 72 -0.83 -3.42 -3.01
CA VAL A 72 -0.59 -4.86 -2.95
C VAL A 72 -0.75 -5.30 -1.50
N VAL A 73 -1.60 -6.30 -1.30
CA VAL A 73 -1.79 -7.00 -0.02
C VAL A 73 -1.12 -8.36 -0.17
N ASP A 74 -0.31 -8.76 0.80
CA ASP A 74 0.39 -10.05 0.78
C ASP A 74 0.45 -10.70 2.17
N ASP A 75 1.07 -11.89 2.22
CA ASP A 75 1.37 -12.66 3.44
C ASP A 75 2.89 -12.68 3.75
N GLU A 76 3.66 -11.71 3.23
CA GLU A 76 5.08 -11.52 3.61
C GLU A 76 5.15 -10.74 4.94
N LEU A 77 4.94 -11.47 6.03
CA LEU A 77 4.79 -10.90 7.38
C LEU A 77 6.13 -10.74 8.12
N VAL A 78 6.24 -9.66 8.89
CA VAL A 78 7.30 -9.45 9.89
C VAL A 78 6.97 -10.21 11.17
N ASP A 79 5.71 -10.20 11.62
CA ASP A 79 5.22 -11.01 12.74
C ASP A 79 4.30 -12.13 12.24
N THR A 80 4.62 -13.39 12.56
CA THR A 80 3.84 -14.57 12.18
C THR A 80 2.46 -14.65 12.83
N HIS A 81 2.14 -13.77 13.78
CA HIS A 81 0.80 -13.66 14.37
C HIS A 81 -0.13 -12.70 13.63
N ASP A 82 0.38 -11.97 12.64
CA ASP A 82 -0.44 -11.16 11.74
C ASP A 82 -0.95 -12.06 10.59
N ASP A 83 -1.98 -11.62 9.87
CA ASP A 83 -2.58 -12.39 8.76
C ASP A 83 -2.24 -11.77 7.39
N LEU A 84 -2.09 -10.44 7.35
CA LEU A 84 -2.04 -9.65 6.13
C LEU A 84 -1.01 -8.52 6.26
N ASN A 85 -0.24 -8.29 5.20
CA ASN A 85 0.65 -7.14 5.08
C ASN A 85 0.22 -6.24 3.92
N LEU A 86 0.24 -4.93 4.11
CA LEU A 86 0.12 -3.97 3.02
C LEU A 86 1.50 -3.67 2.42
N GLY A 87 2.04 -4.61 1.65
CA GLY A 87 3.41 -4.54 1.12
C GLY A 87 3.69 -3.37 0.17
N TYR A 88 2.68 -2.93 -0.60
CA TYR A 88 2.81 -1.72 -1.41
C TYR A 88 1.54 -0.87 -1.36
N PHE A 89 1.73 0.45 -1.29
CA PHE A 89 0.64 1.40 -1.42
C PHE A 89 1.13 2.70 -2.07
N PHE A 90 0.52 3.06 -3.20
CA PHE A 90 0.89 4.27 -3.94
C PHE A 90 -0.35 4.98 -4.48
N VAL A 91 -0.40 6.30 -4.30
CA VAL A 91 -1.39 7.18 -4.92
C VAL A 91 -0.67 8.33 -5.59
N ALA A 92 -0.88 8.52 -6.89
CA ALA A 92 -0.24 9.56 -7.67
C ALA A 92 -0.58 10.97 -7.15
N ARG A 93 0.39 11.88 -7.20
CA ARG A 93 0.34 13.22 -6.59
C ARG A 93 -0.92 14.03 -6.96
N ARG A 94 -1.39 13.94 -8.21
CA ARG A 94 -2.62 14.61 -8.69
C ARG A 94 -3.87 14.26 -7.87
N PHE A 95 -3.92 13.07 -7.27
CA PHE A 95 -5.08 12.56 -6.53
C PHE A 95 -4.96 12.73 -5.01
N ARG A 96 -3.83 13.23 -4.51
CA ARG A 96 -3.60 13.45 -3.07
C ARG A 96 -4.40 14.63 -2.52
N GLY A 97 -4.64 14.62 -1.21
CA GLY A 97 -5.46 15.63 -0.53
C GLY A 97 -6.96 15.56 -0.82
N ARG A 98 -7.40 14.60 -1.64
CA ARG A 98 -8.81 14.42 -2.06
C ARG A 98 -9.50 13.22 -1.42
N GLY A 99 -8.86 12.61 -0.42
CA GLY A 99 -9.35 11.41 0.26
C GLY A 99 -9.21 10.10 -0.51
N VAL A 100 -8.57 10.10 -1.69
CA VAL A 100 -8.45 8.90 -2.55
C VAL A 100 -7.72 7.76 -1.86
N GLY A 101 -6.56 8.03 -1.26
CA GLY A 101 -5.79 7.00 -0.56
C GLY A 101 -6.53 6.40 0.63
N ALA A 102 -7.15 7.24 1.46
CA ALA A 102 -7.90 6.74 2.60
C ALA A 102 -9.13 5.92 2.19
N ALA A 103 -9.84 6.32 1.12
CA ALA A 103 -10.96 5.54 0.59
C ALA A 103 -10.51 4.21 -0.02
N ALA A 104 -9.37 4.19 -0.72
CA ALA A 104 -8.77 2.95 -1.23
C ALA A 104 -8.38 2.01 -0.08
N PHE A 105 -7.72 2.53 0.96
CA PHE A 105 -7.36 1.75 2.14
C PHE A 105 -8.59 1.18 2.86
N SER A 106 -9.62 1.99 3.14
CA SER A 106 -10.87 1.47 3.71
C SER A 106 -11.53 0.40 2.82
N GLY A 107 -11.43 0.54 1.50
CA GLY A 107 -11.89 -0.47 0.56
C GLY A 107 -11.13 -1.80 0.68
N LEU A 108 -9.83 -1.77 0.95
CA LEU A 108 -9.03 -2.97 1.19
C LEU A 108 -9.42 -3.63 2.52
N LEU A 109 -9.53 -2.86 3.61
CA LEU A 109 -9.95 -3.38 4.91
C LEU A 109 -11.32 -4.06 4.87
N ALA A 110 -12.25 -3.51 4.09
CA ALA A 110 -13.57 -4.12 3.90
C ALA A 110 -13.55 -5.44 3.11
N ARG A 111 -12.47 -5.72 2.37
CA ARG A 111 -12.29 -6.96 1.59
C ARG A 111 -11.56 -8.03 2.37
N TYR A 112 -10.59 -7.64 3.20
CA TYR A 112 -9.74 -8.57 3.93
C TYR A 112 -9.86 -8.34 5.44
N PRO A 113 -10.74 -9.09 6.12
CA PRO A 113 -10.76 -9.13 7.57
C PRO A 113 -9.54 -9.88 8.10
N GLY A 114 -9.14 -9.56 9.32
CA GLY A 114 -7.99 -10.20 9.98
C GLY A 114 -7.08 -9.17 10.60
N ARG A 115 -5.94 -9.65 11.11
CA ARG A 115 -4.90 -8.83 11.71
C ARG A 115 -3.92 -8.37 10.63
N TRP A 116 -3.72 -7.07 10.54
CA TRP A 116 -2.87 -6.45 9.52
C TRP A 116 -1.59 -5.92 10.13
N GLU A 117 -0.51 -5.99 9.37
CA GLU A 117 0.67 -5.17 9.52
C GLU A 117 0.88 -4.22 8.33
N LEU A 118 1.49 -3.08 8.63
CA LEU A 118 1.87 -2.06 7.69
C LEU A 118 3.04 -1.28 8.25
N TYR A 119 4.13 -1.19 7.50
CA TYR A 119 5.27 -0.36 7.88
C TYR A 119 5.69 0.60 6.79
N TYR A 120 6.37 1.66 7.21
CA TYR A 120 7.00 2.63 6.31
C TYR A 120 8.30 3.14 6.96
N LEU A 121 9.26 3.61 6.14
CA LEU A 121 10.51 4.19 6.64
C LEU A 121 10.20 5.32 7.65
N ALA A 122 10.85 5.33 8.81
CA ALA A 122 10.59 6.31 9.87
C ALA A 122 10.78 7.76 9.40
N ARG A 123 11.70 7.97 8.46
CA ARG A 123 11.96 9.26 7.81
C ARG A 123 10.96 9.66 6.72
N ASN A 124 10.04 8.78 6.32
CA ASN A 124 9.01 9.08 5.32
C ASN A 124 7.91 9.95 5.93
N GLU A 125 8.14 11.26 5.94
CA GLU A 125 7.23 12.27 6.48
C GLU A 125 5.84 12.23 5.80
N SER A 126 5.79 11.90 4.51
CA SER A 126 4.51 11.79 3.79
C SER A 126 3.66 10.64 4.33
N ALA A 127 4.28 9.50 4.64
CA ALA A 127 3.60 8.36 5.23
C ALA A 127 3.18 8.65 6.68
N ALA A 128 4.08 9.22 7.49
CA ALA A 128 3.82 9.62 8.87
C ALA A 128 2.65 10.61 9.00
N ALA A 129 2.48 11.52 8.02
CA ALA A 129 1.35 12.44 7.99
C ALA A 129 0.04 11.83 7.47
N PHE A 130 0.13 10.74 6.69
CA PHE A 130 -1.00 10.10 6.01
C PHE A 130 -1.66 9.00 6.86
N TRP A 131 -0.87 8.05 7.36
CA TRP A 131 -1.39 6.81 7.96
C TRP A 131 -2.26 7.02 9.20
N PRO A 132 -1.86 7.83 10.21
CA PRO A 132 -2.73 8.09 11.36
C PRO A 132 -4.12 8.63 10.97
N LYS A 133 -4.18 9.47 9.94
CA LYS A 133 -5.44 10.02 9.41
C LYS A 133 -6.24 8.97 8.64
N ALA A 134 -5.56 8.10 7.90
CA ALA A 134 -6.20 7.00 7.18
C ALA A 134 -6.83 5.98 8.14
N PHE A 135 -6.11 5.60 9.21
CA PHE A 135 -6.61 4.71 10.26
C PHE A 135 -7.84 5.28 10.97
N ALA A 136 -7.76 6.55 11.41
CA ALA A 136 -8.89 7.21 12.05
C ALA A 136 -10.12 7.28 11.14
N ARG A 137 -9.93 7.56 9.84
CA ARG A 137 -11.03 7.62 8.87
C ARG A 137 -11.63 6.24 8.60
N ALA A 138 -10.83 5.18 8.64
CA ALA A 138 -11.29 3.81 8.51
C ALA A 138 -12.00 3.30 9.77
N GLY A 139 -11.98 4.05 10.87
CA GLY A 139 -12.64 3.66 12.12
C GLY A 139 -11.92 2.54 12.86
N LEU A 140 -10.61 2.39 12.66
CA LEU A 140 -9.81 1.41 13.40
C LEU A 140 -9.79 1.81 14.89
N ALA A 141 -10.24 0.90 15.75
CA ALA A 141 -10.40 1.18 17.18
C ALA A 141 -9.06 1.28 17.92
N ARG A 142 -8.09 0.49 17.49
CA ARG A 142 -6.74 0.44 18.04
C ARG A 142 -5.75 0.17 16.92
N VAL A 143 -4.64 0.91 16.94
CA VAL A 143 -3.47 0.66 16.09
C VAL A 143 -2.27 0.62 17.04
N ASP A 144 -1.63 -0.53 17.12
CA ASP A 144 -0.38 -0.68 17.86
C ASP A 144 0.77 -0.21 16.96
N VAL A 145 1.53 0.78 17.44
CA VAL A 145 2.63 1.39 16.69
C VAL A 145 3.94 1.08 17.40
N SER A 146 4.92 0.56 16.66
CA SER A 146 6.28 0.31 17.14
C SER A 146 7.32 0.80 16.15
N ASP A 147 8.51 1.12 16.65
CA ASP A 147 9.69 1.33 15.82
C ASP A 147 10.39 -0.03 15.62
N GLU A 148 10.66 -0.39 14.38
CA GLU A 148 11.29 -1.66 13.99
C GLU A 148 12.50 -1.39 13.08
N HIS A 149 13.52 -2.24 13.15
CA HIS A 149 14.66 -2.17 12.24
C HIS A 149 14.56 -3.29 11.20
N LEU A 150 14.10 -2.93 9.99
CA LEU A 150 13.77 -3.86 8.92
C LEU A 150 14.62 -3.57 7.69
N PHE A 151 15.23 -4.62 7.12
CA PHE A 151 16.05 -4.51 5.90
C PHE A 151 17.17 -3.45 5.97
N GLY A 152 17.73 -3.23 7.17
CA GLY A 152 18.77 -2.24 7.41
C GLY A 152 18.27 -0.80 7.58
N GLU A 153 16.95 -0.62 7.73
CA GLU A 153 16.30 0.68 7.80
C GLU A 153 15.39 0.77 9.03
N ASP A 154 15.34 1.97 9.63
CA ASP A 154 14.38 2.26 10.70
C ASP A 154 13.00 2.50 10.09
N CYS A 155 12.03 1.74 10.57
CA CYS A 155 10.66 1.70 10.08
C CYS A 155 9.68 1.93 11.24
N VAL A 156 8.56 2.60 10.94
CA VAL A 156 7.40 2.66 11.83
C VAL A 156 6.44 1.56 11.40
N MET A 157 6.26 0.58 12.27
CA MET A 157 5.34 -0.53 12.12
C MET A 157 3.98 -0.19 12.74
N ASN A 158 2.90 -0.57 12.07
CA ASN A 158 1.53 -0.35 12.49
C ASN A 158 0.79 -1.67 12.40
N ARG A 159 0.25 -2.15 13.51
CA ARG A 159 -0.55 -3.37 13.59
C ARG A 159 -1.96 -3.07 14.05
N PHE A 160 -2.95 -3.67 13.39
CA PHE A 160 -4.36 -3.40 13.68
C PHE A 160 -5.28 -4.50 13.15
N ASP A 161 -6.46 -4.63 13.76
CA ASP A 161 -7.50 -5.54 13.27
C ASP A 161 -8.40 -4.83 12.27
N ALA A 162 -8.53 -5.39 11.07
CA ALA A 162 -9.56 -4.98 10.14
C ALA A 162 -10.91 -5.53 10.60
N PRO A 163 -11.96 -4.69 10.67
CA PRO A 163 -13.27 -5.14 11.11
C PRO A 163 -13.83 -6.21 10.15
N VAL A 164 -14.35 -7.29 10.72
CA VAL A 164 -15.10 -8.30 9.94
C VAL A 164 -16.28 -7.59 9.27
N PRO A 165 -16.48 -7.73 7.95
CA PRO A 165 -17.65 -7.19 7.29
C PRO A 165 -18.88 -7.67 8.03
N ARG A 166 -19.70 -6.73 8.53
CA ARG A 166 -21.01 -7.10 9.07
C ARG A 166 -21.75 -7.80 7.95
N ALA A 167 -22.14 -9.05 8.17
CA ALA A 167 -23.08 -9.71 7.29
C ALA A 167 -24.37 -8.89 7.37
N ASP A 168 -24.68 -8.15 6.31
CA ASP A 168 -25.98 -7.52 6.15
C ASP A 168 -27.00 -8.67 6.09
N GLY A 169 -27.85 -8.76 7.12
CA GLY A 169 -28.91 -9.77 7.24
C GLY A 169 -30.11 -9.50 6.36
#